data_AF-A0A661N8A4-F1
#
_entry.id   AF-A0A661N8A4-F1
#
_cell.length_a   1.000
_cell.length_b   1.000
_cell.length_c   1.000
_cell.angle_alpha   90.00
_cell.angle_beta   90.00
_cell.angle_gamma   90.00
#
_symmetry.space_group_name_H-M   'P 1'
#
loop_
_entity.id
_entity.type
_entity.pdbx_description
1 polymer ?
#
loop_
_entity_poly.entity_id
_entity_poly.type
_entity_poly.pdbx_seq_one_letter_code
_entity_poly.pdbx_strand_id
1 'polypeptide(L)'
;MYAGLVKHFYLLLLAVTLAAGCSSDAELIVTVRSDLTPGVEFDGIETSLFPGSRASGTPRVFERGAEAAEDFLAGHTVAEFAGLTEGPNFVRVRLVNGGATVLTRNVQVDLSGDFGITVVMSRDCLGSRCDAPDADEALTECVGGLCSDARCTVETPEFCPAGECIVDTDCPPAPACAEARCTDGLCLVAYRDDGCPAGETCGADGCTAMCRDDSDCPAPACADGRCSEGVCFLAMRDGSCPSGETCTAEGCVPVIPPSPSTCDVCGSDGRCSEECVGGCRCPPGCQCEFNCVGPCQVVCDDPTNECIIDTNVDAATVVCANGARCAISGHLRNVSCRSGARCAAACQDERSGSTVSFGMTCTDGAICCLEDAVDECPPLQCETTSCTTALADGTPVDRCNEACATPDPGCLSAMLP
;
A
#
# COMPACT_ATOMS: atom_id res chain seq x y z
N MET A 1 57.92 -6.91 63.87
CA MET A 1 57.57 -7.70 62.66
C MET A 1 56.11 -7.56 62.20
N TYR A 2 55.27 -6.69 62.78
CA TYR A 2 53.85 -6.54 62.35
C TYR A 2 53.51 -5.24 61.58
N ALA A 3 54.47 -4.32 61.42
CA ALA A 3 54.20 -3.01 60.78
C ALA A 3 54.23 -3.02 59.23
N GLY A 4 54.71 -4.11 58.60
CA GLY A 4 54.83 -4.21 57.13
C GLY A 4 53.59 -4.79 56.41
N LEU A 5 52.75 -5.54 57.13
CA LEU A 5 51.58 -6.23 56.57
C LEU A 5 50.37 -5.30 56.38
N VAL A 6 50.24 -4.25 57.19
CA VAL A 6 49.11 -3.30 57.12
C VAL A 6 49.19 -2.41 55.86
N LYS A 7 50.40 -2.05 55.41
CA LYS A 7 50.61 -1.23 54.20
C LYS A 7 50.24 -1.96 52.90
N HIS A 8 50.44 -3.28 52.83
CA HIS A 8 50.11 -4.06 51.64
C HIS A 8 48.60 -4.34 51.55
N PHE A 9 47.90 -4.45 52.68
CA PHE A 9 46.45 -4.66 52.71
C PHE A 9 45.68 -3.41 52.27
N TYR A 10 46.13 -2.20 52.65
CA TYR A 10 45.52 -0.95 52.22
C TYR A 10 45.75 -0.64 50.73
N LEU A 11 46.91 -1.00 50.17
CA LEU A 11 47.19 -0.85 48.73
C LEU A 11 46.37 -1.81 47.86
N LEU A 12 46.10 -3.02 48.34
CA LEU A 12 45.20 -3.97 47.68
C LEU A 12 43.73 -3.54 47.75
N LEU A 13 43.29 -2.95 48.87
CA LEU A 13 41.92 -2.43 49.01
C LEU A 13 41.66 -1.17 48.17
N LEU A 14 42.66 -0.30 48.00
CA LEU A 14 42.54 0.90 47.14
C LEU A 14 42.56 0.53 45.65
N ALA A 15 43.27 -0.53 45.26
CA ALA A 15 43.29 -1.00 43.87
C ALA A 15 41.98 -1.68 43.44
N VAL A 16 41.25 -2.30 44.38
CA VAL A 16 39.95 -2.95 44.11
C VAL A 16 38.79 -1.95 44.02
N THR A 17 38.87 -0.78 44.69
CA THR A 17 37.83 0.26 44.62
C THR A 17 37.90 1.14 43.37
N LEU A 18 39.06 1.23 42.68
CA LEU A 18 39.18 1.90 41.37
C LEU A 18 38.71 1.05 40.18
N ALA A 19 38.35 -0.21 40.40
CA ALA A 19 37.75 -1.10 39.40
C ALA A 19 36.22 -1.20 39.51
N ALA A 20 35.59 -0.42 40.41
CA ALA A 20 34.16 -0.16 40.32
C ALA A 20 33.95 0.78 39.13
N GLY A 21 33.67 0.18 37.97
CA GLY A 21 33.61 0.84 36.68
C GLY A 21 32.69 2.06 36.69
N CYS A 22 33.10 3.09 35.95
CA CYS A 22 32.14 3.99 35.34
C CYS A 22 31.24 3.12 34.48
N SER A 23 30.04 2.77 34.95
CA SER A 23 28.95 2.53 34.02
C SER A 23 28.58 3.91 33.51
N SER A 24 28.97 4.22 32.27
CA SER A 24 28.39 5.36 31.56
C SER A 24 26.98 4.94 31.19
N ASP A 25 26.07 5.18 32.12
CA ASP A 25 24.65 5.03 31.85
C ASP A 25 24.28 6.09 30.81
N ALA A 26 23.74 5.66 29.67
CA ALA A 26 23.24 6.53 28.62
C ALA A 26 21.75 6.85 28.83
N GLU A 27 21.35 8.02 28.35
CA GLU A 27 19.95 8.42 28.22
C GLU A 27 19.50 8.44 26.75
N LEU A 28 18.27 8.02 26.48
CA LEU A 28 17.64 8.14 25.16
C LEU A 28 16.31 8.88 25.26
N ILE A 29 16.21 10.01 24.57
CA ILE A 29 14.98 10.79 24.41
C ILE A 29 14.37 10.47 23.06
N VAL A 30 13.07 10.14 23.03
CA VAL A 30 12.33 9.83 21.79
C VAL A 30 11.31 10.92 21.53
N THR A 31 11.46 11.61 20.41
CA THR A 31 10.53 12.61 19.88
C THR A 31 9.79 12.02 18.69
N VAL A 32 8.50 12.29 18.56
CA VAL A 32 7.69 11.89 17.40
C VAL A 32 7.23 13.12 16.65
N ARG A 33 7.37 13.08 15.32
CA ARG A 33 6.73 14.01 14.38
C ARG A 33 5.73 13.26 13.50
N SER A 34 4.55 13.84 13.29
CA SER A 34 3.49 13.20 12.51
C SER A 34 2.52 14.24 11.92
N ASP A 35 2.02 13.95 10.73
CA ASP A 35 0.92 14.67 10.05
C ASP A 35 -0.42 13.91 10.13
N LEU A 36 -0.49 12.87 10.96
CA LEU A 36 -1.75 12.34 11.44
C LEU A 36 -2.33 13.31 12.49
N THR A 37 -3.65 13.42 12.53
CA THR A 37 -4.38 14.31 13.44
C THR A 37 -4.61 13.62 14.79
N PRO A 38 -4.04 14.11 15.91
CA PRO A 38 -4.28 13.54 17.22
C PRO A 38 -5.74 13.69 17.65
N GLY A 39 -6.25 12.73 18.42
CA GLY A 39 -7.64 12.66 18.85
C GLY A 39 -8.65 12.28 17.76
N VAL A 40 -8.25 12.25 16.49
CA VAL A 40 -9.06 11.79 15.35
C VAL A 40 -8.48 10.50 14.78
N GLU A 41 -7.22 10.54 14.36
CA GLU A 41 -6.58 9.41 13.69
C GLU A 41 -5.76 8.54 14.63
N PHE A 42 -5.26 9.11 15.73
CA PHE A 42 -4.64 8.38 16.82
C PHE A 42 -4.91 9.09 18.16
N ASP A 43 -5.09 8.34 19.23
CA ASP A 43 -5.36 8.84 20.59
C ASP A 43 -4.26 8.47 21.59
N GLY A 44 -3.25 7.69 21.16
CA GLY A 44 -2.13 7.30 21.99
C GLY A 44 -0.85 6.98 21.22
N ILE A 45 0.25 7.00 21.96
CA ILE A 45 1.58 6.61 21.49
C ILE A 45 2.14 5.55 22.45
N GLU A 46 2.54 4.41 21.91
CA GLU A 46 3.28 3.36 22.61
C GLU A 46 4.73 3.37 22.10
N THR A 47 5.68 3.62 23.00
CA THR A 47 7.12 3.57 22.70
C THR A 47 7.76 2.44 23.48
N SER A 48 8.29 1.45 22.74
CA SER A 48 8.97 0.28 23.29
C SER A 48 10.46 0.31 22.95
N LEU A 49 11.31 0.17 23.96
CA LEU A 49 12.76 0.03 23.80
C LEU A 49 13.21 -1.41 24.05
N PHE A 50 13.90 -1.99 23.08
CA PHE A 50 14.53 -3.30 23.15
C PHE A 50 16.05 -3.12 23.15
N PRO A 51 16.76 -3.61 24.19
CA PRO A 51 18.22 -3.68 24.14
C PRO A 51 18.69 -4.60 23.01
N GLY A 52 19.72 -4.19 22.27
CA GLY A 52 20.24 -4.92 21.10
C GLY A 52 19.71 -4.40 19.77
N SER A 53 20.02 -5.10 18.68
CA SER A 53 19.75 -4.66 17.31
C SER A 53 18.42 -5.16 16.73
N ARG A 54 17.55 -5.78 17.54
CA ARG A 54 16.29 -6.37 17.09
C ARG A 54 15.22 -6.20 18.17
N ALA A 55 13.96 -6.10 17.75
CA ALA A 55 12.80 -6.13 18.64
C ALA A 55 12.58 -7.53 19.26
N SER A 56 13.47 -7.94 20.16
CA SER A 56 13.44 -9.23 20.83
C SER A 56 13.69 -9.08 22.34
N GLY A 57 13.12 -9.99 23.13
CA GLY A 57 13.18 -9.92 24.59
C GLY A 57 12.07 -9.05 25.20
N THR A 58 12.20 -8.74 26.50
CA THR A 58 11.23 -7.93 27.24
C THR A 58 11.56 -6.44 27.04
N PRO A 59 10.70 -5.65 26.39
CA PRO A 59 10.96 -4.23 26.20
C PRO A 59 10.72 -3.43 27.48
N ARG A 60 11.34 -2.25 27.54
CA ARG A 60 10.86 -1.14 28.39
C ARG A 60 9.80 -0.39 27.60
N VAL A 61 8.63 -0.19 28.18
CA VAL A 61 7.49 0.41 27.48
C VAL A 61 7.08 1.71 28.17
N PHE A 62 6.82 2.73 27.37
CA PHE A 62 6.15 3.97 27.76
C PHE A 62 4.91 4.16 26.90
N GLU A 63 3.81 4.55 27.55
CA GLU A 63 2.56 4.87 26.90
C GLU A 63 2.17 6.31 27.28
N ARG A 64 1.72 7.07 26.29
CA ARG A 64 1.26 8.46 26.45
C ARG A 64 0.02 8.68 25.60
N GLY A 65 -0.98 9.38 26.13
CA GLY A 65 -2.11 9.85 25.32
C GLY A 65 -1.71 10.95 24.34
N ALA A 66 -2.47 11.10 23.27
CA ALA A 66 -2.38 12.22 22.33
C ALA A 66 -3.66 13.05 22.43
N GLU A 67 -3.52 14.33 22.77
CA GLU A 67 -4.68 15.24 22.85
C GLU A 67 -4.87 15.99 21.53
N ALA A 68 -6.12 16.26 21.15
CA ALA A 68 -6.45 16.87 19.85
C ALA A 68 -5.82 18.26 19.61
N ALA A 69 -5.39 18.96 20.66
CA ALA A 69 -4.76 20.28 20.56
C ALA A 69 -3.22 20.22 20.44
N GLU A 70 -2.61 19.03 20.44
CA GLU A 70 -1.16 18.88 20.39
C GLU A 70 -0.62 18.98 18.96
N ASP A 71 0.39 19.82 18.77
CA ASP A 71 1.07 19.97 17.47
C ASP A 71 2.16 18.91 17.27
N PHE A 72 1.78 17.74 16.74
CA PHE A 72 2.72 16.68 16.38
C PHE A 72 3.57 16.98 15.14
N LEU A 73 3.29 18.03 14.37
CA LEU A 73 4.16 18.44 13.27
C LEU A 73 5.43 19.12 13.79
N ALA A 74 5.30 19.95 14.83
CA ALA A 74 6.45 20.53 15.54
C ALA A 74 7.30 19.44 16.25
N GLY A 75 6.64 18.37 16.67
CA GLY A 75 7.22 17.21 17.34
C GLY A 75 7.01 17.24 18.85
N HIS A 76 6.76 16.06 19.43
CA HIS A 76 6.56 15.88 20.87
C HIS A 76 7.46 14.78 21.43
N THR A 77 8.05 15.03 22.60
CA THR A 77 8.73 13.99 23.36
C THR A 77 7.70 12.99 23.89
N VAL A 78 7.84 11.72 23.48
CA VAL A 78 6.91 10.64 23.83
C VAL A 78 7.50 9.64 24.83
N ALA A 79 8.83 9.59 24.95
CA ALA A 79 9.49 8.74 25.94
C ALA A 79 10.89 9.25 26.30
N GLU A 80 11.30 8.94 27.53
CA GLU A 80 12.64 9.18 28.05
C GLU A 80 13.13 7.89 28.73
N PHE A 81 14.27 7.38 28.29
CA PHE A 81 14.86 6.15 28.79
C PHE A 81 16.23 6.45 29.41
N ALA A 82 16.31 6.43 30.74
CA ALA A 82 17.59 6.54 31.45
C ALA A 82 18.17 5.16 31.82
N GLY A 83 19.47 5.11 32.16
CA GLY A 83 20.12 3.90 32.65
C GLY A 83 20.38 2.87 31.56
N LEU A 84 20.68 3.33 30.34
CA LEU A 84 20.91 2.46 29.19
C LEU A 84 22.38 2.08 29.09
N THR A 85 22.63 0.85 28.66
CA THR A 85 23.98 0.45 28.26
C THR A 85 24.26 0.98 26.87
N GLU A 86 25.45 1.55 26.68
CA GLU A 86 25.97 1.86 25.34
C GLU A 86 25.93 0.62 24.41
N GLY A 87 25.76 0.88 23.13
CA GLY A 87 25.64 -0.10 22.06
C GLY A 87 24.29 -0.08 21.34
N PRO A 88 24.00 -1.12 20.53
CA PRO A 88 22.82 -1.15 19.70
C PRO A 88 21.56 -1.27 20.56
N ASN A 89 20.57 -0.45 20.22
CA ASN A 89 19.24 -0.46 20.79
C ASN A 89 18.21 -0.35 19.66
N PHE A 90 17.02 -0.88 19.90
CA PHE A 90 15.95 -0.90 18.92
C PHE A 90 14.69 -0.30 19.55
N VAL A 91 14.22 0.81 18.98
CA VAL A 91 13.03 1.54 19.43
C VAL A 91 11.88 1.20 18.49
N ARG A 92 10.73 0.85 19.05
CA ARG A 92 9.47 0.73 18.30
C ARG A 92 8.52 1.80 18.79
N VAL A 93 8.06 2.64 17.88
CA VAL A 93 7.00 3.63 18.13
C VAL A 93 5.74 3.17 17.42
N ARG A 94 4.61 3.20 18.12
CA ARG A 94 3.29 2.96 17.55
C ARG A 94 2.37 4.13 17.84
N LEU A 95 1.70 4.61 16.81
CA LEU A 95 0.50 5.43 16.96
C LEU A 95 -0.69 4.48 17.10
N VAL A 96 -1.52 4.69 18.10
CA VAL A 96 -2.69 3.85 18.38
C VAL A 96 -3.97 4.68 18.43
N ASN A 97 -5.09 4.05 18.06
CA ASN A 97 -6.43 4.64 18.13
C ASN A 97 -7.37 3.59 18.74
N GLY A 98 -8.00 3.89 19.88
CA GLY A 98 -8.89 2.93 20.55
C GLY A 98 -8.20 1.59 20.88
N GLY A 99 -6.87 1.60 21.05
CA GLY A 99 -6.03 0.43 21.25
C GLY A 99 -5.62 -0.35 19.99
N ALA A 100 -6.13 0.01 18.81
CA ALA A 100 -5.66 -0.53 17.53
C ALA A 100 -4.42 0.22 17.07
N THR A 101 -3.43 -0.48 16.50
CA THR A 101 -2.26 0.16 15.90
C THR A 101 -2.63 0.79 14.56
N VAL A 102 -2.37 2.09 14.44
CA VAL A 102 -2.59 2.88 13.22
C VAL A 102 -1.34 2.85 12.36
N LEU A 103 -0.19 3.13 12.97
CA LEU A 103 1.09 3.17 12.29
C LEU A 103 2.19 2.68 13.23
N THR A 104 3.17 1.95 12.70
CA THR A 104 4.34 1.47 13.44
C THR A 104 5.59 1.94 12.74
N ARG A 105 6.57 2.42 13.51
CA ARG A 105 7.91 2.73 13.02
C ARG A 105 8.94 2.13 13.96
N ASN A 106 9.88 1.36 13.41
CA ASN A 106 11.00 0.84 14.18
C ASN A 106 12.32 1.55 13.81
N VAL A 107 13.04 1.98 14.83
CA VAL A 107 14.29 2.70 14.69
C VAL A 107 15.42 1.94 15.38
N GLN A 108 16.51 1.72 14.66
CA GLN A 108 17.74 1.19 15.25
C GLN A 108 18.69 2.35 15.59
N VAL A 109 19.17 2.38 16.82
CA VAL A 109 20.12 3.37 17.31
C VAL A 109 21.35 2.68 17.88
N ASP A 110 22.52 3.28 17.76
CA ASP A 110 23.74 2.83 18.45
C ASP A 110 24.16 3.89 19.46
N LEU A 111 23.97 3.60 20.74
CA LEU A 111 24.20 4.56 21.81
C LEU A 111 25.67 4.57 22.21
N SER A 112 26.30 5.73 22.16
CA SER A 112 27.65 5.97 22.71
C SER A 112 27.65 6.95 23.88
N GLY A 113 26.47 7.21 24.46
CA GLY A 113 26.20 8.23 25.47
C GLY A 113 24.76 8.74 25.34
N ASP A 114 24.46 9.88 25.96
CA ASP A 114 23.14 10.51 25.89
C ASP A 114 22.79 10.90 24.46
N PHE A 115 21.60 10.51 24.01
CA PHE A 115 21.15 10.68 22.63
C PHE A 115 19.66 11.01 22.54
N GLY A 116 19.27 11.75 21.51
CA GLY A 116 17.88 12.02 21.18
C GLY A 116 17.59 11.55 19.77
N ILE A 117 16.43 10.93 19.54
CA ILE A 117 15.96 10.60 18.20
C ILE A 117 14.63 11.26 17.91
N THR A 118 14.46 11.66 16.65
CA THR A 118 13.19 12.14 16.11
C THR A 118 12.66 11.10 15.12
N VAL A 119 11.54 10.50 15.46
CA VAL A 119 10.83 9.51 14.66
C VAL A 119 9.74 10.22 13.88
N VAL A 120 9.94 10.37 12.56
CA VAL A 120 8.91 10.93 11.67
C VAL A 120 7.99 9.79 11.22
N MET A 121 6.70 9.95 11.48
CA MET A 121 5.65 8.99 11.16
C MET A 121 4.63 9.67 10.25
N SER A 122 4.84 9.59 8.94
CA SER A 122 3.97 10.27 7.96
C SER A 122 2.75 9.42 7.59
N ARG A 123 1.67 10.11 7.19
CA ARG A 123 0.44 9.54 6.66
C ARG A 123 0.69 8.65 5.44
N ASP A 124 1.65 9.01 4.59
CA ASP A 124 1.99 8.23 3.39
C ASP A 124 2.48 6.81 3.72
N CYS A 125 2.86 6.56 4.97
CA CYS A 125 3.20 5.22 5.45
C CYS A 125 2.01 4.39 5.92
N LEU A 126 0.78 4.91 5.90
CA LEU A 126 -0.42 4.13 6.22
C LEU A 126 -0.61 3.00 5.20
N GLY A 127 -0.63 1.76 5.69
CA GLY A 127 -0.79 0.56 4.85
C GLY A 127 0.45 0.15 4.06
N SER A 128 1.53 0.93 4.10
CA SER A 128 2.81 0.59 3.45
C SER A 128 3.44 -0.66 4.07
N ARG A 129 4.01 -1.53 3.21
CA ARG A 129 4.71 -2.76 3.62
C ARG A 129 6.13 -2.78 3.07
N CYS A 130 7.10 -2.72 3.98
CA CYS A 130 8.53 -2.76 3.66
C CYS A 130 9.18 -4.11 3.98
N ASP A 131 8.36 -5.12 4.29
CA ASP A 131 8.74 -6.49 4.60
C ASP A 131 8.30 -7.48 3.51
N ALA A 132 8.06 -7.00 2.29
CA ALA A 132 7.70 -7.86 1.17
C ALA A 132 8.84 -8.86 0.86
N PRO A 133 8.53 -10.11 0.45
CA PRO A 133 9.55 -11.15 0.22
C PRO A 133 10.66 -10.77 -0.76
N ASP A 134 10.35 -9.90 -1.72
CA ASP A 134 11.27 -9.42 -2.76
C ASP A 134 11.84 -8.03 -2.45
N ALA A 135 11.53 -7.44 -1.30
CA ALA A 135 12.08 -6.16 -0.88
C ALA A 135 13.55 -6.30 -0.44
N ASP A 136 14.31 -5.21 -0.55
CA ASP A 136 15.66 -5.15 -0.01
C ASP A 136 15.62 -5.36 1.51
N GLU A 137 16.31 -6.41 2.00
CA GLU A 137 16.35 -6.76 3.42
C GLU A 137 16.92 -5.64 4.31
N ALA A 138 17.64 -4.67 3.73
CA ALA A 138 18.11 -3.49 4.45
C ALA A 138 17.02 -2.42 4.62
N LEU A 139 15.99 -2.40 3.78
CA LEU A 139 14.95 -1.37 3.71
C LEU A 139 13.65 -1.84 4.36
N THR A 140 13.67 -2.02 5.68
CA THR A 140 12.56 -2.67 6.40
C THR A 140 11.47 -1.72 6.88
N GLU A 141 11.61 -0.42 6.61
CA GLU A 141 10.86 0.60 7.32
C GLU A 141 10.36 1.74 6.44
N CYS A 142 9.14 2.22 6.66
CA CYS A 142 8.58 3.30 5.83
C CYS A 142 8.91 4.70 6.37
N VAL A 143 9.34 5.60 5.48
CA VAL A 143 9.53 7.03 5.72
C VAL A 143 9.02 7.79 4.49
N GLY A 144 8.01 8.66 4.65
CA GLY A 144 7.47 9.42 3.51
C GLY A 144 6.89 8.53 2.40
N GLY A 145 6.26 7.40 2.76
CA GLY A 145 5.73 6.44 1.79
C GLY A 145 6.78 5.57 1.09
N LEU A 146 8.07 5.73 1.41
CA LEU A 146 9.16 4.96 0.82
C LEU A 146 9.83 4.04 1.84
N CYS A 147 10.21 2.84 1.40
CA CYS A 147 10.97 1.92 2.23
C CYS A 147 12.43 2.37 2.38
N SER A 148 12.90 2.33 3.61
CA SER A 148 14.14 2.91 4.11
C SER A 148 14.78 2.00 5.15
N ASP A 149 16.07 2.23 5.42
CA ASP A 149 16.79 1.57 6.50
C ASP A 149 16.20 1.97 7.87
N ALA A 150 16.19 1.03 8.82
CA ALA A 150 15.71 1.27 10.18
C ALA A 150 16.54 2.30 10.96
N ARG A 151 17.74 2.64 10.50
CA ARG A 151 18.57 3.71 11.05
C ARG A 151 18.26 5.07 10.46
N CYS A 152 17.32 5.19 9.51
CA CYS A 152 16.89 6.49 9.02
C CYS A 152 16.12 7.25 10.11
N THR A 153 16.70 8.34 10.59
CA THR A 153 16.07 9.37 11.43
C THR A 153 16.56 10.76 11.00
N VAL A 154 15.99 11.80 11.61
CA VAL A 154 16.44 13.20 11.39
C VAL A 154 17.91 13.38 11.78
N GLU A 155 18.37 12.66 12.81
CA GLU A 155 19.73 12.72 13.34
C GLU A 155 20.73 11.90 12.53
N THR A 156 20.26 10.93 11.73
CA THR A 156 21.08 10.06 10.88
C THR A 156 20.54 10.01 9.44
N PRO A 157 20.52 11.17 8.74
CA PRO A 157 19.90 11.32 7.42
C PRO A 157 20.63 10.55 6.31
N GLU A 158 21.87 10.11 6.53
CA GLU A 158 22.63 9.29 5.57
C GLU A 158 22.01 7.92 5.29
N PHE A 159 21.12 7.44 6.16
CA PHE A 159 20.36 6.21 5.99
C PHE A 159 18.98 6.43 5.38
N CYS A 160 18.58 7.69 5.19
CA CYS A 160 17.30 8.06 4.64
C CYS A 160 17.35 8.15 3.10
N PRO A 161 16.21 7.96 2.42
CA PRO A 161 16.09 8.30 1.00
C PRO A 161 16.41 9.78 0.77
N ALA A 162 16.69 10.14 -0.48
CA ALA A 162 16.78 11.55 -0.84
C ALA A 162 15.45 12.26 -0.50
N GLY A 163 15.53 13.41 0.15
CA GLY A 163 14.35 14.20 0.51
C GLY A 163 13.54 14.60 -0.72
N GLU A 164 12.23 14.58 -0.57
CA GLU A 164 11.26 14.96 -1.62
C GLU A 164 11.12 16.49 -1.76
N CYS A 165 11.50 17.24 -0.73
CA CYS A 165 11.38 18.70 -0.71
C CYS A 165 12.58 19.39 -0.07
N ILE A 166 12.76 20.66 -0.40
CA ILE A 166 13.69 21.57 0.28
C ILE A 166 12.91 22.72 0.94
N VAL A 167 11.80 23.12 0.32
CA VAL A 167 10.88 24.15 0.81
C VAL A 167 9.43 23.71 0.66
N ASP A 168 8.51 24.34 1.40
CA ASP A 168 7.07 24.01 1.42
C ASP A 168 6.44 23.98 0.01
N THR A 169 6.92 24.82 -0.91
CA THR A 169 6.38 24.89 -2.29
C THR A 169 6.81 23.75 -3.19
N ASP A 170 7.78 22.93 -2.77
CA ASP A 170 8.17 21.72 -3.50
C ASP A 170 7.17 20.59 -3.29
N CYS A 171 6.39 20.67 -2.21
CA CYS A 171 5.43 19.64 -1.84
C CYS A 171 4.18 19.63 -2.73
N PRO A 172 3.57 18.45 -2.93
CA PRO A 172 2.28 18.34 -3.60
C PRO A 172 1.22 19.24 -2.93
N PRO A 173 0.21 19.71 -3.69
CA PRO A 173 -0.87 20.50 -3.12
C PRO A 173 -1.61 19.73 -2.03
N ALA A 174 -1.70 20.32 -0.83
CA ALA A 174 -2.52 19.81 0.26
C ALA A 174 -4.03 20.08 0.01
N PRO A 175 -4.93 19.43 0.76
CA PRO A 175 -6.36 19.79 0.77
C PRO A 175 -6.57 21.28 1.06
N ALA A 176 -7.67 21.86 0.56
CA ALA A 176 -7.92 23.31 0.66
C ALA A 176 -7.95 23.86 2.11
N CYS A 177 -8.20 23.00 3.09
CA CYS A 177 -8.21 23.31 4.52
C CYS A 177 -6.87 23.07 5.23
N ALA A 178 -5.82 22.75 4.48
CA ALA A 178 -4.50 22.39 4.99
C ALA A 178 -3.38 23.10 4.21
N GLU A 179 -2.16 23.02 4.73
CA GLU A 179 -0.94 23.51 4.09
C GLU A 179 0.07 22.37 3.98
N ALA A 180 0.71 22.23 2.83
CA ALA A 180 1.86 21.33 2.71
C ALA A 180 3.08 22.00 3.36
N ARG A 181 3.85 21.22 4.13
CA ARG A 181 5.04 21.68 4.86
C ARG A 181 6.21 20.76 4.58
N CYS A 182 7.32 21.35 4.17
CA CYS A 182 8.57 20.61 4.04
C CYS A 182 9.26 20.54 5.40
N THR A 183 9.30 19.34 5.98
CA THR A 183 9.88 19.06 7.29
C THR A 183 10.92 17.96 7.13
N ASP A 184 12.19 18.27 7.39
CA ASP A 184 13.32 17.32 7.29
C ASP A 184 13.43 16.60 5.92
N GLY A 185 13.04 17.30 4.85
CA GLY A 185 13.04 16.76 3.50
C GLY A 185 11.83 15.88 3.17
N LEU A 186 10.81 15.86 4.03
CA LEU A 186 9.53 15.19 3.84
C LEU A 186 8.38 16.20 3.76
N CYS A 187 7.39 15.90 2.93
CA CYS A 187 6.18 16.66 2.73
C CYS A 187 5.11 16.17 3.71
N LEU A 188 4.93 16.94 4.77
CA LEU A 188 3.90 16.70 5.78
C LEU A 188 2.72 17.64 5.56
N VAL A 189 1.53 17.21 5.98
CA VAL A 189 0.31 18.03 5.87
C VAL A 189 -0.01 18.70 7.21
N ALA A 190 -0.04 20.03 7.21
CA ALA A 190 -0.47 20.85 8.34
C ALA A 190 -1.93 21.26 8.20
N TYR A 191 -2.81 20.58 8.93
CA TYR A 191 -4.23 20.93 8.97
C TYR A 191 -4.46 22.26 9.70
N ARG A 192 -5.39 23.06 9.18
CA ARG A 192 -5.74 24.35 9.77
C ARG A 192 -7.07 24.26 10.51
N ASP A 193 -7.09 24.70 11.76
CA ASP A 193 -8.31 24.79 12.59
C ASP A 193 -9.37 25.72 11.98
N ASP A 194 -8.95 26.74 11.22
CA ASP A 194 -9.82 27.68 10.52
C ASP A 194 -9.98 27.36 9.02
N GLY A 195 -9.46 26.21 8.58
CA GLY A 195 -9.48 25.78 7.19
C GLY A 195 -10.86 25.31 6.73
N CYS A 196 -11.73 24.92 7.67
CA CYS A 196 -13.06 24.42 7.40
C CYS A 196 -14.17 25.32 7.96
N PRO A 197 -15.37 25.31 7.33
CA PRO A 197 -16.58 25.90 7.89
C PRO A 197 -16.89 25.41 9.31
N ALA A 198 -17.67 26.20 10.05
CA ALA A 198 -18.08 25.82 11.40
C ALA A 198 -18.86 24.49 11.40
N GLY A 199 -18.42 23.54 12.23
CA GLY A 199 -19.00 22.19 12.33
C GLY A 199 -18.30 21.14 11.45
N GLU A 200 -17.24 21.53 10.74
CA GLU A 200 -16.41 20.61 9.96
C GLU A 200 -14.99 20.56 10.54
N THR A 201 -14.32 19.41 10.37
CA THR A 201 -12.92 19.21 10.70
C THR A 201 -12.13 18.96 9.42
N CYS A 202 -10.89 19.45 9.36
CA CYS A 202 -10.02 19.20 8.22
C CYS A 202 -9.35 17.83 8.36
N GLY A 203 -9.37 17.03 7.30
CA GLY A 203 -8.65 15.77 7.18
C GLY A 203 -8.06 15.59 5.78
N ALA A 204 -7.55 14.40 5.48
CA ALA A 204 -6.90 14.12 4.19
C ALA A 204 -7.84 14.30 2.98
N ASP A 205 -9.13 14.02 3.17
CA ASP A 205 -10.15 14.19 2.12
C ASP A 205 -10.72 15.62 2.03
N GLY A 206 -10.18 16.55 2.83
CA GLY A 206 -10.67 17.92 2.94
C GLY A 206 -11.54 18.13 4.18
N CYS A 207 -12.51 19.03 4.07
CA CYS A 207 -13.41 19.33 5.18
C CYS A 207 -14.51 18.29 5.32
N THR A 208 -14.60 17.69 6.50
CA THR A 208 -15.61 16.68 6.81
C THR A 208 -16.47 17.12 7.98
N ALA A 209 -17.79 17.04 7.80
CA ALA A 209 -18.76 17.38 8.83
C ALA A 209 -18.60 16.48 10.07
N MET A 210 -18.53 17.11 11.24
CA MET A 210 -18.56 16.43 12.53
C MET A 210 -20.00 16.14 12.94
N CYS A 211 -20.19 15.05 13.68
CA CYS A 211 -21.49 14.65 14.19
C CYS A 211 -21.39 14.06 15.60
N ARG A 212 -22.50 14.10 16.33
CA ARG A 212 -22.69 13.27 17.54
C ARG A 212 -23.57 12.07 17.26
N ASP A 213 -24.53 12.22 16.36
CA ASP A 213 -25.41 11.15 15.93
C ASP A 213 -25.82 11.33 14.45
N ASP A 214 -26.50 10.32 13.88
CA ASP A 214 -26.93 10.30 12.48
C ASP A 214 -27.77 11.53 12.08
N SER A 215 -28.44 12.20 13.02
CA SER A 215 -29.27 13.37 12.70
C SER A 215 -28.47 14.64 12.43
N ASP A 216 -27.20 14.68 12.87
CA ASP A 216 -26.26 15.76 12.55
C ASP A 216 -25.70 15.62 11.13
N CYS A 217 -25.89 14.47 10.48
CA CYS A 217 -25.33 14.19 9.16
C CYS A 217 -26.34 14.49 8.04
N PRO A 218 -26.21 15.64 7.34
CA PRO A 218 -27.06 15.92 6.19
C PRO A 218 -26.78 14.90 5.09
N ALA A 219 -27.85 14.35 4.51
CA ALA A 219 -27.75 13.45 3.39
C ALA A 219 -28.76 13.82 2.30
N PRO A 220 -28.40 13.62 1.02
CA PRO A 220 -29.33 13.75 -0.07
C PRO A 220 -30.40 12.64 0.00
N ALA A 221 -31.50 12.81 -0.73
CA ALA A 221 -32.62 11.86 -0.71
C ALA A 221 -32.24 10.40 -1.08
N CYS A 222 -31.11 10.21 -1.76
CA CYS A 222 -30.62 8.91 -2.21
C CYS A 222 -29.60 8.24 -1.27
N ALA A 223 -29.26 8.88 -0.15
CA ALA A 223 -28.34 8.34 0.85
C ALA A 223 -28.87 8.55 2.27
N ASP A 224 -28.33 7.80 3.22
CA ASP A 224 -28.48 8.04 4.65
C ASP A 224 -27.21 8.69 5.19
N GLY A 225 -27.36 9.75 5.98
CA GLY A 225 -26.27 10.32 6.75
C GLY A 225 -26.03 9.45 7.97
N ARG A 226 -24.80 8.99 8.15
CA ARG A 226 -24.39 8.14 9.27
C ARG A 226 -23.28 8.82 10.03
N CYS A 227 -23.44 8.91 11.34
CA CYS A 227 -22.37 9.32 12.21
C CYS A 227 -21.54 8.11 12.61
N SER A 228 -20.27 8.09 12.21
CA SER A 228 -19.31 7.07 12.66
C SER A 228 -18.10 7.76 13.23
N GLU A 229 -17.75 7.42 14.48
CA GLU A 229 -16.55 7.95 15.15
C GLU A 229 -16.49 9.49 15.18
N GLY A 230 -17.66 10.13 15.25
CA GLY A 230 -17.80 11.58 15.29
C GLY A 230 -17.72 12.27 13.93
N VAL A 231 -17.67 11.52 12.84
CA VAL A 231 -17.55 12.00 11.46
C VAL A 231 -18.74 11.52 10.61
N CYS A 232 -19.25 12.38 9.73
CA CYS A 232 -20.35 12.03 8.85
C CYS A 232 -19.92 11.25 7.62
N PHE A 233 -20.62 10.14 7.36
CA PHE A 233 -20.50 9.32 6.16
C PHE A 233 -21.84 9.22 5.43
N LEU A 234 -21.80 9.07 4.10
CA LEU A 234 -22.98 8.82 3.29
C LEU A 234 -23.11 7.32 3.00
N ALA A 235 -24.13 6.69 3.57
CA ALA A 235 -24.52 5.33 3.25
C ALA A 235 -25.51 5.36 2.08
N MET A 236 -25.04 5.01 0.88
CA MET A 236 -25.87 4.97 -0.32
C MET A 236 -27.02 3.96 -0.17
N ARG A 237 -28.24 4.36 -0.55
CA ARG A 237 -29.38 3.45 -0.58
C ARG A 237 -29.54 2.86 -1.98
N ASP A 238 -29.35 1.55 -2.10
CA ASP A 238 -29.54 0.81 -3.36
C ASP A 238 -30.89 1.11 -4.02
N GLY A 239 -30.86 1.40 -5.32
CA GLY A 239 -32.05 1.67 -6.13
C GLY A 239 -32.80 2.96 -5.79
N SER A 240 -32.21 3.86 -4.99
CA SER A 240 -32.87 5.13 -4.62
C SER A 240 -32.80 6.19 -5.72
N CYS A 241 -31.89 6.04 -6.68
CA CYS A 241 -31.85 6.87 -7.87
C CYS A 241 -32.64 6.24 -9.03
N PRO A 242 -33.31 7.07 -9.86
CA PRO A 242 -33.88 6.64 -11.13
C PRO A 242 -32.87 5.91 -12.02
N SER A 243 -33.38 5.15 -12.99
CA SER A 243 -32.55 4.47 -13.98
C SER A 243 -31.70 5.48 -14.76
N GLY A 244 -30.38 5.28 -14.79
CA GLY A 244 -29.44 6.18 -15.47
C GLY A 244 -28.89 7.31 -14.62
N GLU A 245 -29.17 7.33 -13.31
CA GLU A 245 -28.59 8.26 -12.35
C GLU A 245 -27.70 7.52 -11.32
N THR A 246 -26.67 8.20 -10.82
CA THR A 246 -25.85 7.75 -9.69
C THR A 246 -26.04 8.69 -8.51
N CYS A 247 -25.99 8.17 -7.29
CA CYS A 247 -26.07 9.01 -6.10
C CYS A 247 -24.70 9.69 -5.87
N THR A 248 -24.72 10.96 -5.50
CA THR A 248 -23.55 11.77 -5.12
C THR A 248 -23.90 12.60 -3.88
N ALA A 249 -22.95 13.36 -3.34
CA ALA A 249 -23.20 14.31 -2.25
C ALA A 249 -24.30 15.35 -2.60
N GLU A 250 -24.49 15.67 -3.88
CA GLU A 250 -25.52 16.61 -4.36
C GLU A 250 -26.87 15.91 -4.62
N GLY A 251 -26.94 14.59 -4.50
CA GLY A 251 -28.11 13.76 -4.79
C GLY A 251 -27.95 12.91 -6.04
N CYS A 252 -29.08 12.48 -6.60
CA CYS A 252 -29.06 11.70 -7.83
C CYS A 252 -28.68 12.61 -8.99
N VAL A 253 -27.55 12.31 -9.61
CA VAL A 253 -27.08 12.99 -10.81
C VAL A 253 -27.10 12.02 -11.98
N PRO A 254 -27.40 12.47 -13.22
CA PRO A 254 -27.29 11.63 -14.39
C PRO A 254 -25.90 11.00 -14.43
N VAL A 255 -25.84 9.69 -14.71
CA VAL A 255 -24.61 9.09 -15.20
C VAL A 255 -24.39 9.76 -16.55
N ILE A 256 -23.58 10.80 -16.57
CA ILE A 256 -23.00 11.32 -17.81
C ILE A 256 -22.02 10.21 -18.20
N PRO A 257 -22.33 9.34 -19.18
CA PRO A 257 -21.31 8.43 -19.65
C PRO A 257 -20.12 9.31 -20.05
N PRO A 258 -18.87 8.93 -19.73
CA PRO A 258 -17.73 9.59 -20.36
C PRO A 258 -18.07 9.63 -21.84
N SER A 259 -18.03 10.83 -22.43
CA SER A 259 -18.40 11.07 -23.82
C SER A 259 -17.87 9.90 -24.64
N PRO A 260 -18.74 9.05 -25.20
CA PRO A 260 -18.24 7.85 -25.83
C PRO A 260 -17.41 8.30 -27.03
N SER A 261 -16.13 7.95 -27.04
CA SER A 261 -15.49 7.53 -28.28
C SER A 261 -16.16 6.19 -28.66
N THR A 262 -17.38 6.26 -29.18
CA THR A 262 -18.06 5.07 -29.67
C THR A 262 -17.74 4.86 -31.14
N CYS A 263 -17.10 3.73 -31.40
CA CYS A 263 -17.33 2.95 -32.61
C CYS A 263 -18.78 2.43 -32.64
N ASP A 264 -19.78 3.32 -32.74
CA ASP A 264 -21.21 2.93 -32.83
C ASP A 264 -21.59 2.41 -34.22
N VAL A 265 -20.73 2.62 -35.23
CA VAL A 265 -20.98 2.22 -36.62
C VAL A 265 -19.73 1.61 -37.21
N CYS A 266 -19.88 0.42 -37.79
CA CYS A 266 -18.79 -0.22 -38.51
C CYS A 266 -18.53 0.49 -39.82
N GLY A 267 -17.26 0.67 -40.14
CA GLY A 267 -16.85 1.14 -41.46
C GLY A 267 -17.49 0.27 -42.55
N SER A 268 -17.57 0.81 -43.77
CA SER A 268 -18.11 0.06 -44.92
C SER A 268 -17.34 -1.24 -45.23
N ASP A 269 -16.16 -1.41 -44.65
CA ASP A 269 -15.30 -2.59 -44.68
C ASP A 269 -15.54 -3.58 -43.51
N GLY A 270 -16.49 -3.30 -42.62
CA GLY A 270 -16.81 -4.14 -41.46
C GLY A 270 -15.81 -4.01 -40.32
N ARG A 271 -14.98 -2.96 -40.31
CA ARG A 271 -13.91 -2.75 -39.31
C ARG A 271 -14.12 -1.46 -38.51
N CYS A 272 -13.66 -1.49 -37.26
CA CYS A 272 -13.61 -0.37 -36.34
C CYS A 272 -12.23 -0.33 -35.67
N SER A 273 -11.57 0.83 -35.64
CA SER A 273 -10.29 1.00 -34.95
C SER A 273 -10.28 2.34 -34.23
N GLU A 274 -10.22 2.33 -32.90
CA GLU A 274 -10.20 3.53 -32.06
C GLU A 274 -9.39 3.34 -30.78
N GLU A 275 -8.90 4.46 -30.25
CA GLU A 275 -8.33 4.54 -28.91
C GLU A 275 -9.47 4.48 -27.87
N CYS A 276 -9.40 3.53 -26.95
CA CYS A 276 -10.42 3.32 -25.93
C CYS A 276 -10.02 3.98 -24.60
N VAL A 277 -10.84 4.94 -24.15
CA VAL A 277 -10.73 5.56 -22.83
C VAL A 277 -12.08 5.43 -22.13
N GLY A 278 -12.15 4.67 -21.04
CA GLY A 278 -13.42 4.29 -20.41
C GLY A 278 -14.05 3.08 -21.09
N GLY A 279 -15.32 3.14 -21.49
CA GLY A 279 -16.08 1.96 -21.95
C GLY A 279 -16.24 1.87 -23.47
N CYS A 280 -15.79 0.76 -24.08
CA CYS A 280 -15.95 0.48 -25.51
C CYS A 280 -16.72 -0.82 -25.76
N ARG A 281 -17.59 -0.82 -26.77
CA ARG A 281 -18.35 -2.02 -27.17
C ARG A 281 -18.25 -2.22 -28.68
N CYS A 282 -18.00 -3.45 -29.10
CA CYS A 282 -17.94 -3.79 -30.52
C CYS A 282 -19.36 -4.05 -31.06
N PRO A 283 -19.83 -3.32 -32.10
CA PRO A 283 -21.15 -3.58 -32.68
C PRO A 283 -21.24 -4.97 -33.33
N PRO A 284 -22.44 -5.57 -33.42
CA PRO A 284 -22.66 -6.85 -34.08
C PRO A 284 -22.16 -6.88 -35.53
N GLY A 285 -21.44 -7.94 -35.90
CA GLY A 285 -20.98 -8.22 -37.26
C GLY A 285 -19.65 -7.56 -37.62
N CYS A 286 -18.91 -7.08 -36.63
CA CYS A 286 -17.75 -6.22 -36.86
C CYS A 286 -16.46 -6.79 -36.29
N GLN A 287 -15.37 -6.44 -36.97
CA GLN A 287 -14.03 -6.67 -36.49
C GLN A 287 -13.51 -5.38 -35.84
N CYS A 288 -13.38 -5.38 -34.53
CA CYS A 288 -12.98 -4.20 -33.76
C CYS A 288 -11.55 -4.35 -33.25
N GLU A 289 -10.73 -3.32 -33.45
CA GLU A 289 -9.39 -3.20 -32.93
C GLU A 289 -9.35 -2.05 -31.90
N PHE A 290 -9.10 -2.38 -30.63
CA PHE A 290 -9.10 -1.41 -29.53
C PHE A 290 -7.68 -1.23 -29.00
N ASN A 291 -7.24 0.02 -28.86
CA ASN A 291 -6.00 0.38 -28.16
C ASN A 291 -6.35 1.12 -26.85
N CYS A 292 -6.06 0.54 -25.70
CA CYS A 292 -6.34 1.18 -24.42
C CYS A 292 -5.19 2.08 -23.97
N VAL A 293 -5.47 3.38 -23.83
CA VAL A 293 -4.48 4.43 -23.43
C VAL A 293 -4.67 4.86 -21.96
N GLY A 294 -5.62 4.25 -21.24
CA GLY A 294 -5.91 4.49 -19.82
C GLY A 294 -6.84 3.41 -19.27
N PRO A 295 -7.40 3.55 -18.05
CA PRO A 295 -8.35 2.58 -17.52
C PRO A 295 -9.53 2.42 -18.50
N CYS A 296 -9.70 1.21 -19.01
CA CYS A 296 -10.64 0.91 -20.08
C CYS A 296 -11.46 -0.35 -19.76
N GLN A 297 -12.70 -0.37 -20.24
CA GLN A 297 -13.60 -1.51 -20.19
C GLN A 297 -14.05 -1.86 -21.60
N VAL A 298 -13.61 -3.00 -22.14
CA VAL A 298 -14.00 -3.47 -23.47
C VAL A 298 -15.02 -4.60 -23.34
N VAL A 299 -16.18 -4.44 -23.99
CA VAL A 299 -17.25 -5.45 -24.02
C VAL A 299 -17.42 -5.99 -25.45
N CYS A 300 -17.22 -7.29 -25.59
CA CYS A 300 -17.40 -8.04 -26.84
C CYS A 300 -18.43 -9.14 -26.62
N ASP A 301 -19.66 -8.93 -27.07
CA ASP A 301 -20.80 -9.75 -26.67
C ASP A 301 -21.69 -10.25 -27.82
N ASP A 302 -21.16 -10.27 -29.05
CA ASP A 302 -21.82 -10.86 -30.21
C ASP A 302 -20.95 -11.98 -30.83
N PRO A 303 -21.52 -13.15 -31.18
CA PRO A 303 -20.78 -14.28 -31.74
C PRO A 303 -20.19 -14.02 -33.13
N THR A 304 -20.67 -13.00 -33.83
CA THR A 304 -20.15 -12.58 -35.13
C THR A 304 -18.98 -11.61 -35.01
N ASN A 305 -18.67 -11.15 -33.79
CA ASN A 305 -17.59 -10.20 -33.56
C ASN A 305 -16.24 -10.89 -33.42
N GLU A 306 -15.23 -10.24 -33.99
CA GLU A 306 -13.81 -10.51 -33.74
C GLU A 306 -13.18 -9.26 -33.14
N CYS A 307 -12.88 -9.33 -31.84
CA CYS A 307 -12.27 -8.24 -31.10
C CYS A 307 -10.77 -8.48 -30.96
N ILE A 308 -9.96 -7.55 -31.45
CA ILE A 308 -8.52 -7.47 -31.21
C ILE A 308 -8.31 -6.34 -30.21
N ILE A 309 -7.70 -6.65 -29.07
CA ILE A 309 -7.53 -5.70 -27.96
C ILE A 309 -6.05 -5.62 -27.65
N ASP A 310 -5.49 -4.42 -27.76
CA ASP A 310 -4.10 -4.13 -27.40
C ASP A 310 -4.07 -3.20 -26.19
N THR A 311 -3.41 -3.60 -25.11
CA THR A 311 -3.39 -2.86 -23.84
C THR A 311 -1.97 -2.52 -23.41
N ASN A 312 -1.65 -1.23 -23.38
CA ASN A 312 -0.38 -0.73 -22.86
C ASN A 312 -0.50 -0.22 -21.41
N VAL A 313 -1.56 -0.62 -20.69
CA VAL A 313 -1.94 -0.06 -19.39
C VAL A 313 -2.43 -1.13 -18.42
N ASP A 314 -2.02 -1.03 -17.16
CA ASP A 314 -2.28 -2.02 -16.11
C ASP A 314 -3.73 -2.04 -15.58
N ALA A 315 -4.65 -1.30 -16.21
CA ALA A 315 -6.01 -1.08 -15.70
C ALA A 315 -7.12 -1.35 -16.75
N ALA A 316 -6.90 -2.33 -17.63
CA ALA A 316 -7.91 -2.77 -18.59
C ALA A 316 -8.78 -3.91 -18.04
N THR A 317 -10.11 -3.79 -18.19
CA THR A 317 -11.10 -4.85 -17.93
C THR A 317 -11.73 -5.30 -19.24
N VAL A 318 -11.59 -6.59 -19.59
CA VAL A 318 -12.16 -7.13 -20.83
C VAL A 318 -13.26 -8.14 -20.53
N VAL A 319 -14.43 -7.96 -21.14
CA VAL A 319 -15.58 -8.88 -21.04
C VAL A 319 -15.89 -9.47 -22.40
N CYS A 320 -15.67 -10.77 -22.55
CA CYS A 320 -16.00 -11.53 -23.75
C CYS A 320 -17.18 -12.47 -23.47
N ALA A 321 -18.27 -12.33 -24.23
CA ALA A 321 -19.53 -13.03 -23.96
C ALA A 321 -20.21 -13.53 -25.24
N ASN A 322 -21.22 -14.39 -25.07
CA ASN A 322 -22.16 -14.83 -26.11
C ASN A 322 -21.52 -15.40 -27.39
N GLY A 323 -20.36 -16.05 -27.30
CA GLY A 323 -19.70 -16.64 -28.48
C GLY A 323 -18.70 -15.74 -29.21
N ALA A 324 -18.47 -14.51 -28.72
CA ALA A 324 -17.50 -13.60 -29.32
C ALA A 324 -16.08 -14.19 -29.34
N ARG A 325 -15.31 -13.79 -30.35
CA ARG A 325 -13.87 -14.11 -30.46
C ARG A 325 -13.06 -12.92 -29.99
N CYS A 326 -12.27 -13.09 -28.95
CA CYS A 326 -11.38 -12.06 -28.42
C CYS A 326 -9.93 -12.51 -28.55
N ALA A 327 -9.12 -11.69 -29.20
CA ALA A 327 -7.67 -11.78 -29.24
C ALA A 327 -7.11 -10.62 -28.43
N ILE A 328 -6.38 -10.90 -27.35
CA ILE A 328 -5.87 -9.88 -26.44
C ILE A 328 -4.34 -9.94 -26.39
N SER A 329 -3.72 -8.76 -26.50
CA SER A 329 -2.28 -8.52 -26.41
C SER A 329 -2.04 -7.41 -25.38
N GLY A 330 -1.05 -7.56 -24.49
CA GLY A 330 -0.69 -6.53 -23.51
C GLY A 330 -0.96 -6.88 -22.03
N HIS A 331 -0.71 -5.91 -21.14
CA HIS A 331 -0.91 -6.06 -19.68
C HIS A 331 -2.38 -5.89 -19.32
N LEU A 332 -2.95 -6.86 -18.59
CA LEU A 332 -4.37 -6.89 -18.22
C LEU A 332 -4.52 -7.13 -16.73
N ARG A 333 -5.40 -6.37 -16.07
CA ARG A 333 -5.77 -6.61 -14.67
C ARG A 333 -6.82 -7.70 -14.54
N ASN A 334 -7.85 -7.66 -15.39
CA ASN A 334 -8.99 -8.58 -15.29
C ASN A 334 -9.55 -8.95 -16.67
N VAL A 335 -9.67 -10.27 -16.94
CA VAL A 335 -10.35 -10.81 -18.11
C VAL A 335 -11.49 -11.72 -17.67
N SER A 336 -12.72 -11.40 -18.10
CA SER A 336 -13.91 -12.20 -17.84
C SER A 336 -14.43 -12.80 -19.15
N CYS A 337 -14.34 -14.13 -19.29
CA CYS A 337 -14.85 -14.87 -20.43
C CYS A 337 -16.11 -15.65 -20.01
N ARG A 338 -17.28 -15.23 -20.53
CA ARG A 338 -18.58 -15.89 -20.27
C ARG A 338 -18.88 -16.96 -21.34
N SER A 339 -19.87 -17.83 -21.10
CA SER A 339 -20.05 -19.04 -21.93
C SER A 339 -20.13 -18.80 -23.42
N GLY A 340 -19.54 -19.75 -24.13
CA GLY A 340 -19.49 -19.78 -25.58
C GLY A 340 -18.36 -18.93 -26.16
N ALA A 341 -17.83 -17.95 -25.43
CA ALA A 341 -16.74 -17.09 -25.90
C ALA A 341 -15.43 -17.89 -26.12
N ARG A 342 -14.65 -17.45 -27.11
CA ARG A 342 -13.30 -17.96 -27.35
C ARG A 342 -12.31 -16.84 -27.08
N CYS A 343 -11.49 -17.02 -26.06
CA CYS A 343 -10.49 -16.06 -25.65
C CYS A 343 -9.10 -16.61 -26.02
N ALA A 344 -8.35 -15.87 -26.83
CA ALA A 344 -6.95 -16.12 -27.11
C ALA A 344 -6.15 -14.96 -26.51
N ALA A 345 -5.26 -15.27 -25.56
CA ALA A 345 -4.31 -14.31 -25.02
C ALA A 345 -2.91 -14.70 -25.51
N ALA A 346 -2.17 -13.73 -26.02
CA ALA A 346 -0.76 -13.88 -26.32
C ALA A 346 0.04 -13.05 -25.31
N CYS A 347 0.90 -13.72 -24.54
CA CYS A 347 1.84 -13.05 -23.64
C CYS A 347 3.18 -12.90 -24.37
N GLN A 348 3.76 -11.70 -24.32
CA GLN A 348 5.08 -11.42 -24.85
C GLN A 348 6.05 -11.27 -23.68
N ASP A 349 7.05 -12.15 -23.61
CA ASP A 349 8.12 -12.03 -22.61
C ASP A 349 9.13 -10.96 -23.09
N GLU A 350 9.17 -9.83 -22.39
CA GLU A 350 10.05 -8.70 -22.72
C GLU A 350 11.54 -9.04 -22.62
N ARG A 351 11.93 -10.07 -21.86
CA ARG A 351 13.34 -10.46 -21.72
C ARG A 351 13.82 -11.35 -22.88
N SER A 352 12.92 -12.07 -23.55
CA SER A 352 13.27 -13.04 -24.59
C SER A 352 12.74 -12.70 -25.98
N GLY A 353 11.80 -11.75 -26.11
CA GLY A 353 11.17 -11.35 -27.37
C GLY A 353 10.30 -12.45 -28.00
N SER A 354 9.98 -13.52 -27.26
CA SER A 354 9.21 -14.67 -27.75
C SER A 354 7.73 -14.52 -27.40
N THR A 355 6.85 -14.81 -28.36
CA THR A 355 5.39 -14.80 -28.18
C THR A 355 4.91 -16.22 -27.86
N VAL A 356 4.22 -16.39 -26.74
CA VAL A 356 3.54 -17.66 -26.41
C VAL A 356 2.03 -17.43 -26.51
N SER A 357 1.35 -18.22 -27.35
CA SER A 357 -0.09 -18.13 -27.56
C SER A 357 -0.81 -19.22 -26.76
N PHE A 358 -1.74 -18.83 -25.90
CA PHE A 358 -2.61 -19.77 -25.18
C PHE A 358 -4.02 -19.72 -25.79
N GLY A 359 -4.51 -20.87 -26.27
CA GLY A 359 -5.91 -21.01 -26.68
C GLY A 359 -6.73 -21.50 -25.49
N MET A 360 -7.62 -20.66 -24.95
CA MET A 360 -8.50 -21.04 -23.84
C MET A 360 -9.96 -21.09 -24.32
N THR A 361 -10.65 -22.20 -24.02
CA THR A 361 -12.11 -22.31 -24.24
C THR A 361 -12.76 -22.31 -22.87
N CYS A 362 -13.54 -21.28 -22.55
CA CYS A 362 -14.16 -21.13 -21.23
C CYS A 362 -15.56 -21.77 -21.22
N THR A 363 -15.82 -22.63 -20.23
CA THR A 363 -17.18 -23.03 -19.83
C THR A 363 -17.79 -21.97 -18.91
N ASP A 364 -19.12 -21.96 -18.81
CA ASP A 364 -19.89 -20.95 -18.05
C ASP A 364 -19.26 -20.57 -16.69
N GLY A 365 -19.02 -19.27 -16.50
CA GLY A 365 -18.60 -18.71 -15.22
C GLY A 365 -17.09 -18.71 -14.91
N ALA A 366 -16.22 -19.07 -15.85
CA ALA A 366 -14.78 -19.06 -15.61
C ALA A 366 -14.16 -17.64 -15.64
N ILE A 367 -13.31 -17.34 -14.65
CA ILE A 367 -12.41 -16.18 -14.63
C ILE A 367 -11.00 -16.71 -14.92
N CYS A 368 -10.31 -16.14 -15.91
CA CYS A 368 -8.95 -16.53 -16.25
C CYS A 368 -7.99 -15.43 -15.77
N CYS A 369 -7.20 -15.73 -14.73
CA CYS A 369 -6.12 -14.88 -14.25
C CYS A 369 -4.81 -15.27 -14.98
N LEU A 370 -4.01 -14.29 -15.42
CA LEU A 370 -2.68 -14.51 -15.99
C LEU A 370 -1.62 -14.60 -14.86
N GLU A 371 -0.46 -15.20 -15.14
CA GLU A 371 0.58 -15.60 -14.14
C GLU A 371 1.11 -14.47 -13.26
N ASP A 372 0.93 -13.19 -13.63
CA ASP A 372 1.38 -12.05 -12.82
C ASP A 372 0.31 -11.50 -11.85
N ALA A 373 -0.89 -12.09 -11.81
CA ALA A 373 -2.03 -11.62 -11.00
C ALA A 373 -2.61 -12.71 -10.06
N VAL A 374 -1.77 -13.64 -9.60
CA VAL A 374 -2.22 -14.83 -8.85
C VAL A 374 -2.72 -14.49 -7.43
N ASP A 375 -2.22 -13.43 -6.81
CA ASP A 375 -2.54 -13.10 -5.40
C ASP A 375 -3.90 -12.40 -5.19
N GLU A 376 -4.55 -11.93 -6.26
CA GLU A 376 -5.88 -11.29 -6.20
C GLU A 376 -7.03 -12.20 -6.68
N CYS A 377 -6.73 -13.43 -7.09
CA CYS A 377 -7.71 -14.33 -7.69
C CYS A 377 -8.49 -15.11 -6.59
N PRO A 378 -9.83 -15.01 -6.45
CA PRO A 378 -10.57 -15.86 -5.52
C PRO A 378 -10.46 -17.34 -5.95
N PRO A 379 -10.48 -18.31 -5.02
CA PRO A 379 -10.19 -19.70 -5.34
C PRO A 379 -11.18 -20.25 -6.38
N LEU A 380 -10.64 -20.70 -7.52
CA LEU A 380 -11.38 -21.34 -8.62
C LEU A 380 -12.14 -22.58 -8.11
N GLN A 381 -13.47 -22.57 -8.22
CA GLN A 381 -14.26 -23.80 -8.26
C GLN A 381 -14.37 -24.27 -9.71
N CYS A 382 -13.36 -25.00 -10.19
CA CYS A 382 -13.45 -25.72 -11.45
C CYS A 382 -14.22 -27.04 -11.24
N GLU A 383 -15.54 -27.04 -11.39
CA GLU A 383 -16.28 -28.28 -11.60
C GLU A 383 -16.13 -28.71 -13.07
N THR A 384 -15.33 -29.76 -13.30
CA THR A 384 -15.00 -30.45 -14.56
C THR A 384 -13.73 -29.99 -15.30
N THR A 385 -12.73 -30.86 -15.23
CA THR A 385 -11.42 -30.82 -15.86
C THR A 385 -11.52 -31.05 -17.37
N SER A 386 -11.22 -30.03 -18.18
CA SER A 386 -10.61 -30.24 -19.51
C SER A 386 -9.91 -28.97 -20.01
N CYS A 387 -8.74 -28.64 -19.46
CA CYS A 387 -7.77 -27.82 -20.18
C CYS A 387 -7.07 -28.72 -21.20
N THR A 388 -7.32 -28.52 -22.49
CA THR A 388 -6.51 -29.17 -23.54
C THR A 388 -5.44 -28.19 -23.99
N THR A 389 -4.24 -28.33 -23.44
CA THR A 389 -3.04 -27.72 -23.99
C THR A 389 -2.61 -28.53 -25.21
N ALA A 390 -2.50 -27.87 -26.35
CA ALA A 390 -1.81 -28.42 -27.52
C ALA A 390 -0.68 -27.46 -27.87
N LEU A 391 0.56 -27.93 -27.76
CA LEU A 391 1.69 -27.28 -28.44
C LEU A 391 1.42 -27.34 -29.95
N ALA A 392 2.04 -26.43 -30.72
CA ALA A 392 1.86 -26.34 -32.18
C ALA A 392 2.22 -27.64 -32.94
N ASP A 393 2.83 -28.63 -32.27
CA ASP A 393 3.19 -29.94 -32.81
C ASP A 393 2.20 -31.09 -32.47
N GLY A 394 1.13 -30.80 -31.71
CA GLY A 394 0.05 -31.75 -31.43
C GLY A 394 0.32 -32.76 -30.31
N THR A 395 1.31 -32.53 -29.44
CA THR A 395 1.61 -33.42 -28.32
C THR A 395 0.79 -33.07 -27.06
N PRO A 396 0.02 -34.01 -26.45
CA PRO A 396 -0.74 -33.74 -25.23
C PRO A 396 0.13 -33.80 -23.98
N VAL A 397 -0.07 -32.87 -23.04
CA VAL A 397 0.65 -32.82 -21.74
C VAL A 397 -0.29 -33.23 -20.62
N ASP A 398 -0.19 -34.47 -20.16
CA ASP A 398 -0.86 -34.94 -18.95
C ASP A 398 0.01 -34.62 -17.72
N ARG A 399 -0.28 -33.52 -16.99
CA ARG A 399 -0.05 -33.27 -15.54
C ARG A 399 0.02 -31.78 -15.22
N CYS A 400 -1.01 -31.23 -14.55
CA CYS A 400 -0.99 -29.86 -14.00
C CYS A 400 -0.56 -29.76 -12.51
N ASN A 401 -0.27 -30.87 -11.82
CA ASN A 401 -0.11 -30.86 -10.35
C ASN A 401 1.32 -30.93 -9.81
N GLU A 402 2.37 -30.95 -10.64
CA GLU A 402 3.76 -31.04 -10.16
C GLU A 402 4.58 -29.73 -10.31
N ALA A 403 4.03 -28.68 -10.93
CA ALA A 403 4.74 -27.41 -11.12
C ALA A 403 4.68 -26.46 -9.91
N CYS A 404 3.83 -26.71 -8.91
CA CYS A 404 3.60 -25.78 -7.80
C CYS A 404 4.42 -26.04 -6.53
N ALA A 405 5.43 -26.92 -6.54
CA ALA A 405 6.28 -27.11 -5.36
C ALA A 405 7.67 -27.66 -5.70
N THR A 406 8.64 -26.79 -5.98
CA THR A 406 10.03 -26.82 -5.46
C THR A 406 10.90 -25.76 -6.13
N PRO A 407 11.74 -25.03 -5.38
CA PRO A 407 12.92 -24.38 -5.94
C PRO A 407 14.13 -25.30 -5.78
N ASP A 408 14.86 -25.59 -6.86
CA ASP A 408 16.24 -26.09 -6.70
C ASP A 408 17.16 -25.54 -7.81
N PRO A 409 18.19 -24.75 -7.46
CA PRO A 409 19.20 -24.26 -8.39
C PRO A 409 20.40 -25.22 -8.41
N GLY A 410 20.73 -25.75 -9.60
CA GLY A 410 22.10 -26.21 -9.87
C GLY A 410 22.55 -27.48 -9.13
N CYS A 411 22.13 -28.64 -9.64
CA CYS A 411 22.86 -29.90 -9.48
C CYS A 411 24.26 -29.80 -10.13
N LEU A 412 25.24 -29.32 -9.37
CA LEU A 412 26.67 -29.43 -9.62
C LEU A 412 27.31 -30.03 -8.36
N SER A 413 27.57 -31.34 -8.36
CA SER A 413 28.78 -31.97 -7.81
C SER A 413 28.71 -33.49 -7.89
N ALA A 414 29.48 -34.04 -8.83
CA ALA A 414 30.01 -35.38 -8.72
C ALA A 414 31.20 -35.36 -7.76
N MET A 415 31.20 -36.23 -6.74
CA MET A 415 32.35 -37.09 -6.38
C MET A 415 32.01 -37.96 -5.15
N LEU A 416 32.04 -39.26 -5.42
CA LEU A 416 32.15 -40.44 -4.54
C LEU A 416 33.37 -40.37 -3.59
N PRO A 417 33.51 -41.26 -2.57
CA PRO A 417 32.97 -42.62 -2.47
C PRO A 417 31.99 -42.93 -1.35
#